data_AF-A0A3D2QQ59-F1
#
_entry.id   AF-A0A3D2QQ59-F1
#
_cell.length_a   1.000
_cell.length_b   1.000
_cell.length_c   1.000
_cell.angle_alpha   90.00
_cell.angle_beta   90.00
_cell.angle_gamma   90.00
#
_symmetry.space_group_name_H-M   'P 1'
#
loop_
_entity.id
_entity.type
_entity.pdbx_description
1 polymer ?
#
loop_
_entity_poly.entity_id
_entity_poly.type
_entity_poly.pdbx_seq_one_letter_code
_entity_poly.pdbx_strand_id
1 'polypeptide(L)'
;QKFYEVQKYVILTSHVTNATFFVMNDALFSSLSAADQEILTKAFAAASQLIVDILDSGDNDLKKKFTDAGVEVITPDIEAFRKATASMPKDFSYWWADEFGADFHTKIQNLK
;
A
#
# COMPACT_ATOMS: atom_id res chain seq x y z
N GLN A 1 -6.00 -16.78 9.95
CA GLN A 1 -7.42 -16.93 10.35
C GLN A 1 -8.30 -16.65 9.13
N LYS A 2 -9.41 -17.37 8.92
CA LYS A 2 -10.28 -17.20 7.75
C LYS A 2 -11.45 -16.27 8.10
N PHE A 3 -11.24 -14.96 8.05
CA PHE A 3 -12.24 -13.99 8.53
C PHE A 3 -13.57 -14.03 7.79
N TYR A 4 -13.57 -14.47 6.53
CA TYR A 4 -14.79 -14.64 5.72
C TYR A 4 -15.75 -15.70 6.29
N GLU A 5 -15.32 -16.58 7.21
CA GLU A 5 -16.22 -17.55 7.86
C GLU A 5 -17.08 -16.91 8.96
N VAL A 6 -16.71 -15.72 9.44
CA VAL A 6 -17.36 -15.03 10.56
C VAL A 6 -17.75 -13.58 10.26
N GLN A 7 -17.47 -13.08 9.06
CA GLN A 7 -17.82 -11.73 8.60
C GLN A 7 -18.71 -11.81 7.37
N LYS A 8 -19.85 -11.11 7.41
CA LYS A 8 -20.86 -11.14 6.35
C LYS A 8 -20.62 -10.10 5.25
N TYR A 9 -19.84 -9.05 5.54
CA TYR A 9 -19.68 -7.89 4.67
C TYR A 9 -18.22 -7.53 4.51
N VAL A 10 -17.85 -7.07 3.31
CA VAL A 10 -16.59 -6.39 3.02
C VAL A 10 -16.92 -5.07 2.34
N ILE A 11 -16.48 -3.96 2.92
CA ILE A 11 -16.69 -2.62 2.35
C ILE A 11 -15.37 -2.14 1.73
N LEU A 12 -15.35 -1.92 0.42
CA LEU A 12 -14.19 -1.51 -0.37
C LEU A 12 -13.88 -0.02 -0.18
N THR A 13 -13.46 0.36 1.02
CA THR A 13 -13.25 1.75 1.46
C THR A 13 -11.99 2.41 0.90
N SER A 14 -11.01 1.63 0.42
CA SER A 14 -9.73 2.13 -0.10
C SER A 14 -9.03 3.14 0.83
N HIS A 15 -9.08 2.88 2.15
CA HIS A 15 -8.65 3.83 3.18
C HIS A 15 -7.13 3.84 3.41
N VAL A 16 -6.41 2.80 2.99
CA VAL A 16 -4.94 2.70 3.05
C VAL A 16 -4.44 1.92 1.85
N THR A 17 -3.43 2.45 1.16
CA THR A 17 -2.61 1.71 0.19
C THR A 17 -1.34 1.27 0.89
N ASN A 18 -1.09 -0.04 0.92
CA ASN A 18 0.13 -0.57 1.53
C ASN A 18 1.28 -0.58 0.52
N ALA A 19 2.48 -0.23 0.99
CA ALA A 19 3.72 -0.40 0.25
C ALA A 19 4.63 -1.36 1.02
N THR A 20 5.38 -2.18 0.29
CA THR A 20 6.41 -3.06 0.86
C THR A 20 7.75 -2.71 0.23
N PHE A 21 8.79 -2.60 1.06
CA PHE A 21 10.13 -2.24 0.63
C PHE A 21 11.08 -3.42 0.82
N PHE A 22 11.93 -3.67 -0.17
CA PHE A 22 13.09 -4.53 0.00
C PHE A 22 14.20 -3.72 0.67
N VAL A 23 14.69 -4.20 1.80
CA VAL A 23 15.74 -3.53 2.58
C VAL A 23 16.93 -4.47 2.73
N MET A 24 18.13 -3.92 2.58
CA MET A 24 19.40 -4.61 2.75
C MET A 24 20.32 -3.76 3.64
N ASN A 25 21.26 -4.42 4.34
CA ASN A 25 22.30 -3.69 5.07
C ASN A 25 23.17 -2.87 4.10
N ASP A 26 23.29 -1.58 4.36
CA ASP A 26 23.98 -0.62 3.48
C ASP A 26 25.49 -0.90 3.34
N ALA A 27 26.17 -1.21 4.45
CA ALA A 27 27.60 -1.52 4.44
C ALA A 27 27.89 -2.81 3.64
N LEU A 28 27.03 -3.82 3.78
CA LEU A 28 27.14 -5.05 3.00
C LEU A 28 26.94 -4.76 1.51
N PHE A 29 25.86 -4.08 1.14
CA PHE A 29 25.58 -3.74 -0.27
C PHE A 29 26.73 -2.95 -0.89
N SER A 30 27.24 -1.95 -0.17
CA SER A 30 28.36 -1.10 -0.60
C SER A 30 29.68 -1.88 -0.74
N SER A 31 29.86 -2.97 0.00
CA SER A 31 31.05 -3.82 -0.11
C SER A 31 31.04 -4.76 -1.32
N LEU A 32 29.89 -4.94 -1.98
CA LEU A 32 29.76 -5.78 -3.16
C LEU A 32 30.39 -5.13 -4.39
N SER A 33 30.73 -5.95 -5.39
CA SER A 33 31.16 -5.43 -6.70
C SER A 33 30.03 -4.66 -7.39
N ALA A 34 30.37 -3.74 -8.29
CA ALA A 34 29.37 -3.00 -9.06
C ALA A 34 28.46 -3.94 -9.88
N ALA A 35 29.00 -5.05 -10.38
CA ALA A 35 28.22 -6.05 -11.10
C ALA A 35 27.18 -6.74 -10.20
N ASP A 36 27.55 -7.09 -8.96
CA ASP A 36 26.64 -7.71 -8.01
C ASP A 36 25.56 -6.73 -7.52
N GLN A 37 25.94 -5.47 -7.27
CA GLN A 37 24.98 -4.41 -6.93
C GLN A 37 23.94 -4.23 -8.05
N GLU A 38 24.38 -4.25 -9.31
CA GLU A 38 23.48 -4.14 -10.46
C GLU A 38 22.54 -5.35 -10.56
N ILE A 39 23.04 -6.57 -10.34
CA ILE A 39 22.22 -7.79 -10.33
C ILE A 39 21.14 -7.70 -9.26
N LEU A 40 21.50 -7.33 -8.02
CA LEU A 40 20.54 -7.21 -6.91
C LEU A 40 19.49 -6.14 -7.20
N THR A 41 19.91 -4.97 -7.69
CA THR A 41 18.99 -3.86 -8.00
C THR A 41 17.99 -4.25 -9.08
N LYS A 42 18.44 -4.91 -10.15
CA LYS A 42 17.56 -5.41 -11.22
C LYS A 42 16.62 -6.49 -10.72
N ALA A 43 17.11 -7.42 -9.89
CA ALA A 43 16.30 -8.48 -9.32
C ALA A 43 15.18 -7.92 -8.42
N PHE A 44 15.49 -6.94 -7.57
CA PHE A 44 14.49 -6.29 -6.71
C PHE A 44 13.47 -5.48 -7.51
N ALA A 45 13.89 -4.79 -8.58
CA ALA A 45 12.96 -4.10 -9.48
C ALA A 45 11.99 -5.09 -10.15
N ALA A 46 12.50 -6.20 -10.69
CA ALA A 46 11.68 -7.24 -11.31
C ALA A 46 10.74 -7.91 -10.30
N ALA A 47 11.23 -8.23 -9.10
CA ALA A 47 10.42 -8.80 -8.03
C ALA A 47 9.32 -7.85 -7.57
N SER A 48 9.61 -6.55 -7.47
CA SER A 48 8.62 -5.53 -7.10
C SER A 48 7.46 -5.49 -8.09
N GLN A 49 7.75 -5.48 -9.39
CA GLN A 49 6.70 -5.49 -10.41
C GLN A 49 5.89 -6.79 -10.35
N LEU A 50 6.55 -7.94 -10.23
CA LEU A 50 5.87 -9.23 -10.13
C LEU A 50 4.92 -9.29 -8.92
N ILE A 51 5.34 -8.75 -7.78
CA ILE A 51 4.50 -8.70 -6.57
C ILE A 51 3.28 -7.83 -6.79
N VAL A 52 3.43 -6.66 -7.43
CA VAL A 52 2.29 -5.80 -7.78
C VAL A 52 1.29 -6.58 -8.65
N ASP A 53 1.76 -7.24 -9.71
CA ASP A 53 0.90 -8.01 -10.61
C ASP A 53 0.17 -9.16 -9.87
N ILE A 54 0.85 -9.84 -8.94
CA ILE A 54 0.26 -10.91 -8.10
C ILE A 54 -0.80 -10.34 -7.15
N LEU A 55 -0.56 -9.18 -6.55
CA LEU A 55 -1.52 -8.56 -5.63
C LEU A 55 -2.76 -8.05 -6.38
N ASP A 56 -2.57 -7.41 -7.54
CA ASP A 56 -3.67 -6.90 -8.36
C ASP A 56 -4.58 -8.02 -8.88
N SER A 57 -3.98 -9.13 -9.31
CA SER A 57 -4.74 -10.33 -9.69
C SER A 57 -5.40 -11.00 -8.48
N GLY A 58 -4.67 -11.13 -7.38
CA GLY A 58 -5.15 -11.71 -6.13
C GLY A 58 -6.34 -10.96 -5.53
N ASP A 59 -6.39 -9.63 -5.62
CA ASP A 59 -7.50 -8.83 -5.13
C ASP A 59 -8.82 -9.15 -5.86
N ASN A 60 -8.76 -9.39 -7.17
CA ASN A 60 -9.94 -9.78 -7.94
C ASN A 60 -10.39 -11.21 -7.61
N ASP A 61 -9.43 -12.13 -7.46
CA ASP A 61 -9.71 -13.51 -7.06
C ASP A 61 -10.29 -13.59 -5.64
N LEU A 62 -9.80 -12.76 -4.72
CA LEU A 62 -10.29 -12.68 -3.35
C LEU A 62 -11.72 -12.14 -3.29
N LYS A 63 -12.05 -11.09 -4.07
CA LYS A 63 -13.44 -10.61 -4.18
C LYS A 63 -14.37 -11.73 -4.61
N LYS A 64 -14.00 -12.47 -5.66
CA LYS A 64 -14.79 -13.62 -6.13
C LYS A 64 -14.92 -14.68 -5.04
N LYS A 65 -13.82 -15.06 -4.40
CA LYS A 65 -13.79 -16.07 -3.33
C LYS A 65 -14.69 -15.69 -2.15
N PHE A 66 -14.69 -14.42 -1.76
CA PHE A 66 -15.55 -13.94 -0.68
C PHE A 66 -17.03 -13.97 -1.08
N THR A 67 -17.38 -13.53 -2.29
CA THR A 67 -18.74 -13.62 -2.80
C THR A 67 -19.22 -15.08 -2.90
N ASP A 68 -18.39 -16.00 -3.41
CA ASP A 68 -18.71 -17.43 -3.47
C ASP A 68 -18.91 -18.04 -2.06
N ALA A 69 -18.25 -17.50 -1.04
CA ALA A 69 -18.40 -17.88 0.36
C ALA A 69 -19.59 -17.22 1.06
N GLY A 70 -20.40 -16.42 0.35
CA GLY A 70 -21.59 -15.76 0.87
C GLY A 70 -21.34 -14.41 1.54
N VAL A 71 -20.16 -13.82 1.36
CA VAL A 71 -19.84 -12.46 1.82
C VAL A 71 -20.35 -11.45 0.80
N GLU A 72 -21.05 -10.43 1.28
CA GLU A 72 -21.47 -9.30 0.45
C GLU A 72 -20.33 -8.28 0.31
N VAL A 73 -19.91 -8.02 -0.92
CA VAL A 73 -18.85 -7.04 -1.24
C VAL A 73 -19.50 -5.74 -1.70
N ILE A 74 -19.23 -4.64 -0.98
CA ILE A 74 -19.90 -3.35 -1.15
C ILE A 74 -18.88 -2.30 -1.58
N THR A 75 -19.17 -1.56 -2.66
CA THR A 75 -18.43 -0.36 -3.06
C THR A 75 -19.09 0.88 -2.46
N PRO A 76 -18.45 1.58 -1.51
CA PRO A 76 -19.00 2.76 -0.86
C PRO A 76 -18.75 4.05 -1.67
N ASP A 77 -19.34 5.16 -1.22
CA ASP A 77 -18.92 6.51 -1.61
C ASP A 77 -17.60 6.87 -0.93
N ILE A 78 -16.48 6.69 -1.64
CA ILE A 78 -15.13 6.97 -1.12
C ILE A 78 -14.94 8.46 -0.78
N GLU A 79 -15.62 9.38 -1.49
CA GLU A 79 -15.50 10.81 -1.22
C GLU A 79 -16.09 11.19 0.14
N ALA A 80 -17.17 10.51 0.57
CA ALA A 80 -17.71 10.68 1.91
C ALA A 80 -16.68 10.32 3.00
N PHE A 81 -15.91 9.24 2.81
CA PHE A 81 -14.84 8.86 3.74
C PHE A 81 -13.70 9.89 3.73
N ARG A 82 -13.24 10.31 2.54
CA ARG A 82 -12.20 11.34 2.41
C ARG A 82 -12.58 12.64 3.11
N LYS A 83 -13.83 13.07 2.95
CA LYS A 83 -14.36 14.26 3.63
C LYS A 83 -14.43 14.09 5.14
N ALA A 84 -14.86 12.91 5.61
CA ALA A 84 -14.93 12.62 7.05
C ALA A 84 -13.54 12.60 7.72
N THR A 85 -12.49 12.27 6.97
CA THR A 85 -11.11 12.22 7.46
C THR A 85 -10.27 13.45 7.10
N ALA A 86 -10.88 14.51 6.56
CA ALA A 86 -10.16 15.67 6.02
C ALA A 86 -9.35 16.46 7.07
N SER A 87 -9.63 16.30 8.37
CA SER A 87 -8.84 16.94 9.43
C SER A 87 -7.49 16.24 9.70
N MET A 88 -7.32 14.99 9.25
CA MET A 88 -6.15 14.17 9.56
C MET A 88 -4.81 14.87 9.24
N PRO A 89 -4.60 15.50 8.07
CA PRO A 89 -3.31 16.14 7.78
C PRO A 89 -2.97 17.28 8.74
N LYS A 90 -3.98 18.01 9.22
CA LYS A 90 -3.80 19.07 10.21
C LYS A 90 -3.52 18.46 11.58
N ASP A 91 -4.37 17.53 12.01
CA ASP A 91 -4.35 16.93 13.35
C ASP A 91 -3.08 16.11 13.60
N PHE A 92 -2.50 15.51 12.55
CA PHE A 92 -1.33 14.63 12.63
C PHE A 92 -0.06 15.24 12.01
N SER A 93 -0.07 16.53 11.66
CA SER A 93 1.07 17.22 11.05
C SER A 93 2.38 17.09 11.84
N TYR A 94 2.30 16.95 13.17
CA TYR A 94 3.45 16.76 14.04
C TYR A 94 4.26 15.49 13.76
N TRP A 95 3.72 14.50 13.02
CA TRP A 95 4.48 13.32 12.59
C TRP A 95 5.50 13.60 11.48
N TRP A 96 5.36 14.69 10.72
CA TRP A 96 6.20 14.95 9.55
C TRP A 96 6.63 16.41 9.38
N ALA A 97 5.97 17.36 10.06
CA ALA A 97 6.17 18.78 9.79
C ALA A 97 7.60 19.25 10.05
N ASP A 98 8.26 18.71 11.07
CA ASP A 98 9.63 19.11 11.45
C ASP A 98 10.68 18.69 10.41
N GLU A 99 10.50 17.52 9.78
CA GLU A 99 11.45 16.98 8.80
C GLU A 99 11.10 17.38 7.36
N PHE A 100 9.82 17.38 7.00
CA PHE A 100 9.37 17.48 5.61
C PHE A 100 8.48 18.70 5.32
N GLY A 101 8.15 19.49 6.34
CA GLY A 101 7.27 20.66 6.26
C GLY A 101 5.79 20.33 6.45
N ALA A 102 5.02 21.29 6.96
CA ALA A 102 3.59 21.13 7.22
C ALA A 102 2.76 20.83 5.95
N ASP A 103 3.28 21.18 4.78
CA ASP A 103 2.66 20.94 3.47
C ASP A 103 3.00 19.56 2.86
N PHE A 104 3.78 18.72 3.56
CA PHE A 104 4.22 17.40 3.06
C PHE A 104 3.08 16.50 2.58
N HIS A 105 1.99 16.42 3.35
CA HIS A 105 0.82 15.63 2.96
C HIS A 105 0.23 16.13 1.61
N THR A 106 0.13 17.45 1.43
CA THR A 106 -0.35 18.05 0.17
C THR A 106 0.61 17.80 -0.98
N LYS A 107 1.92 17.83 -0.74
CA LYS A 107 2.93 17.48 -1.75
C LYS A 107 2.75 16.04 -2.24
N ILE A 108 2.55 15.08 -1.33
CA ILE A 108 2.29 13.67 -1.69
C ILE A 108 1.04 13.53 -2.55
N GLN A 109 -0.06 14.19 -2.19
CA GLN A 109 -1.32 14.12 -2.96
C GLN A 109 -1.20 14.68 -4.38
N ASN A 110 -0.21 15.53 -4.63
CA ASN A 110 0.05 16.14 -5.94
C ASN A 110 1.12 15.41 -6.76
N LEU A 111 1.70 14.31 -6.23
CA LEU A 111 2.61 13.47 -7.01
C LEU A 111 1.83 12.81 -8.14
N LYS A 112 2.39 12.88 -9.36
CA LYS A 112 1.84 12.23 -10.56
C LYS A 112 2.43 10.85 -10.74
#